data_AF-A0A7D9IB76-F1
#
_entry.id   AF-A0A7D9IB76-F1
#
_cell.length_a   1.000
_cell.length_b   1.000
_cell.length_c   1.000
_cell.angle_alpha   90.00
_cell.angle_beta   90.00
_cell.angle_gamma   90.00
#
_symmetry.space_group_name_H-M   'P 1'
#
loop_
_entity.id
_entity.type
_entity.pdbx_description
1 polymer ?
#
loop_
_entity_poly.entity_id
_entity_poly.type
_entity_poly.pdbx_seq_one_letter_code
_entity_poly.pdbx_strand_id
1 'polypeptide(L)'
;MVDEELRVLRDIVVQDYSELSICDLCIERSGRYDMVFLKLNDKFHEMMLKITEIKRSQIFNKLWAKYGEKLKDEVVTMEIIFNKIWSRICDKLKSINQKFLDGKMQLKKVDKFLNMFNKTDYDALEEEFMLLSRYFNSQTQLGEATKKLGVSIKKVKSYKQLFDAWQAAQAIEELQKVMGLEGDFSEVQNIKEIIGGKFERQAINSVSDNLVRAGELLKDIDPKRRSCLTTFTECFDLVTWLRESIK
;
A
#
# COMPACT_ATOMS: atom_id res chain seq x y z
N MET A 1 24.50 7.13 -29.92
CA MET A 1 25.60 7.40 -28.97
C MET A 1 25.38 6.44 -27.81
N VAL A 2 26.28 5.48 -27.60
CA VAL A 2 26.18 4.55 -26.46
C VAL A 2 26.62 5.32 -25.24
N ASP A 3 25.80 5.32 -24.19
CA ASP A 3 26.12 5.95 -22.92
C ASP A 3 27.36 5.29 -22.31
N GLU A 4 28.43 6.07 -22.12
CA GLU A 4 29.73 5.58 -21.66
C GLU A 4 29.64 4.94 -20.28
N GLU A 5 28.78 5.46 -19.39
CA GLU A 5 28.61 4.95 -18.04
C GLU A 5 27.83 3.63 -18.03
N LEU A 6 26.80 3.49 -18.88
CA LEU A 6 26.13 2.19 -19.08
C LEU A 6 27.03 1.16 -19.73
N ARG A 7 27.96 1.58 -20.60
CA ARG A 7 28.96 0.68 -21.19
C ARG A 7 29.92 0.17 -20.12
N VAL A 8 30.48 1.08 -19.31
CA VAL A 8 31.35 0.75 -18.19
C VAL A 8 30.65 -0.21 -17.22
N LEU A 9 29.38 0.06 -16.87
CA LEU A 9 28.60 -0.83 -16.00
C LEU A 9 28.37 -2.22 -16.63
N ARG A 10 28.13 -2.30 -17.94
CA ARG A 10 27.97 -3.58 -18.63
C ARG A 10 29.24 -4.41 -18.58
N ASP A 11 30.38 -3.78 -18.87
CA ASP A 11 31.67 -4.46 -18.91
C ASP A 11 32.07 -4.94 -17.51
N ILE A 12 31.75 -4.13 -16.49
CA ILE A 12 31.88 -4.48 -15.08
C ILE A 12 30.98 -5.68 -14.71
N VAL A 13 29.69 -5.69 -15.02
CA VAL A 13 28.81 -6.79 -14.54
C VAL A 13 29.23 -8.19 -15.04
N VAL A 14 30.00 -8.27 -16.12
CA VAL A 14 30.42 -9.53 -16.77
C VAL A 14 31.84 -9.98 -16.35
N GLN A 15 32.61 -9.14 -15.68
CA GLN A 15 33.99 -9.46 -15.29
C GLN A 15 34.04 -10.38 -14.05
N ASP A 16 35.00 -11.30 -14.03
CA ASP A 16 35.32 -12.12 -12.86
C ASP A 16 36.19 -11.32 -11.88
N TYR A 17 35.75 -11.25 -10.63
CA TYR A 17 36.36 -10.46 -9.57
C TYR A 17 37.16 -11.28 -8.57
N SER A 18 37.24 -12.59 -8.78
CA SER A 18 37.91 -13.51 -7.86
C SER A 18 39.41 -13.23 -7.71
N GLU A 19 40.01 -12.51 -8.64
CA GLU A 19 41.44 -12.17 -8.67
C GLU A 19 41.76 -10.72 -8.30
N LEU A 20 40.76 -9.86 -8.06
CA LEU A 20 41.00 -8.46 -7.71
C LEU A 20 41.31 -8.27 -6.22
N SER A 21 42.28 -7.41 -5.91
CA SER A 21 42.55 -7.00 -4.53
C SER A 21 41.59 -5.91 -4.08
N ILE A 22 41.42 -5.73 -2.76
CA ILE A 22 40.57 -4.66 -2.19
C ILE A 22 41.02 -3.27 -2.66
N CYS A 23 42.32 -3.07 -2.90
CA CYS A 23 42.87 -1.81 -3.41
C CYS A 23 42.49 -1.52 -4.87
N ASP A 24 42.13 -2.55 -5.64
CA ASP A 24 41.62 -2.39 -7.01
C ASP A 24 40.14 -1.99 -7.01
N LEU A 25 39.44 -2.19 -5.88
CA LEU A 25 38.01 -1.93 -5.72
C LEU A 25 37.74 -0.59 -5.03
N CYS A 26 38.56 -0.24 -4.03
CA CYS A 26 38.38 0.93 -3.18
C CYS A 26 39.70 1.67 -2.94
N ILE A 27 39.64 3.00 -2.84
CA ILE A 27 40.76 3.84 -2.43
C ILE A 27 40.39 4.53 -1.12
N GLU A 28 41.26 4.46 -0.12
CA GLU A 28 41.10 5.23 1.11
C GLU A 28 41.46 6.70 0.88
N ARG A 29 40.52 7.60 1.12
CA ARG A 29 40.72 9.05 1.11
C ARG A 29 40.25 9.65 2.43
N SER A 30 41.18 10.23 3.19
CA SER A 30 40.88 10.94 4.44
C SER A 30 40.09 10.10 5.45
N GLY A 31 40.41 8.81 5.59
CA GLY A 31 39.75 7.88 6.52
C GLY A 31 38.39 7.36 6.05
N ARG A 32 38.04 7.52 4.77
CA ARG A 32 36.87 6.90 4.12
C ARG A 32 37.31 6.08 2.92
N TYR A 33 36.69 4.92 2.72
CA TYR A 33 36.92 4.10 1.53
C TYR A 33 35.96 4.54 0.42
N ASP A 34 36.51 5.12 -0.64
CA ASP A 34 35.76 5.47 -1.84
C ASP A 34 35.83 4.32 -2.84
N MET A 35 34.67 3.83 -3.30
CA MET A 35 34.59 2.76 -4.29
C MET A 35 34.85 3.33 -5.69
N VAL A 36 36.10 3.25 -6.15
CA VAL A 36 36.56 3.79 -7.45
C VAL A 36 36.20 2.83 -8.61
N PHE A 37 35.87 1.59 -8.26
CA PHE A 37 35.61 0.50 -9.17
C PHE A 37 34.56 0.79 -10.27
N LEU A 38 33.46 1.47 -9.93
CA LEU A 38 32.35 1.68 -10.88
C LEU A 38 32.62 2.79 -11.92
N LYS A 39 33.68 3.60 -11.74
CA LYS A 39 34.00 4.78 -12.58
C LYS A 39 32.79 5.64 -12.97
N LEU A 40 31.75 5.64 -12.14
CA LEU A 40 30.57 6.46 -12.31
C LEU A 40 30.85 7.86 -11.76
N ASN A 41 30.22 8.87 -12.36
CA ASN A 41 30.14 10.18 -11.72
C ASN A 41 29.44 10.07 -10.35
N ASP A 42 29.85 10.87 -9.37
CA ASP A 42 29.37 10.91 -7.99
C ASP A 42 27.83 10.90 -7.90
N LYS A 43 27.17 11.65 -8.79
CA LYS A 43 25.70 11.71 -8.90
C LYS A 43 25.07 10.33 -9.13
N PHE A 44 25.63 9.53 -10.03
CA PHE A 44 25.09 8.21 -10.35
C PHE A 44 25.51 7.16 -9.34
N HIS A 45 26.69 7.33 -8.74
CA HIS A 45 27.12 6.53 -7.61
C HIS A 45 26.15 6.69 -6.42
N GLU A 46 25.80 7.93 -6.07
CA GLU A 46 24.82 8.22 -5.02
C GLU A 46 23.44 7.62 -5.33
N MET A 47 22.99 7.73 -6.59
CA MET A 47 21.76 7.08 -7.04
C MET A 47 21.81 5.56 -6.81
N MET A 48 22.90 4.90 -7.21
CA MET A 48 23.05 3.45 -7.06
C MET A 48 23.04 3.03 -5.60
N LEU A 49 23.77 3.73 -4.73
CA LEU A 49 23.74 3.48 -3.28
C LEU A 49 22.32 3.57 -2.73
N LYS A 50 21.61 4.65 -3.05
CA LYS A 50 20.21 4.84 -2.63
C LYS A 50 19.25 3.78 -3.18
N ILE A 51 19.47 3.29 -4.40
CA ILE A 51 18.72 2.16 -4.94
C ILE A 51 18.94 0.92 -4.08
N THR A 52 20.17 0.64 -3.62
CA THR A 52 20.42 -0.53 -2.77
C THR A 52 19.71 -0.48 -1.42
N GLU A 53 19.48 0.72 -0.88
CA GLU A 53 18.73 0.91 0.37
C GLU A 53 17.24 0.68 0.19
N ILE A 54 16.68 1.08 -0.96
CA ILE A 54 15.23 1.05 -1.20
C ILE A 54 14.75 -0.14 -2.05
N LYS A 55 15.64 -0.96 -2.63
CA LYS A 55 15.28 -2.10 -3.50
C LYS A 55 14.33 -3.13 -2.89
N ARG A 56 14.25 -3.19 -1.55
CA ARG A 56 13.30 -4.06 -0.83
C ARG A 56 11.86 -3.55 -0.88
N SER A 57 11.65 -2.26 -1.16
CA SER A 57 10.32 -1.66 -1.28
C SER A 57 9.59 -2.18 -2.52
N GLN A 58 8.42 -2.76 -2.31
CA GLN A 58 7.57 -3.19 -3.42
C GLN A 58 6.94 -2.01 -4.17
N ILE A 59 6.64 -0.91 -3.46
CA ILE A 59 6.13 0.33 -4.08
C ILE A 59 7.20 0.92 -5.01
N PHE A 60 8.46 0.97 -4.57
CA PHE A 60 9.58 1.38 -5.39
C PHE A 60 9.69 0.50 -6.64
N ASN A 61 9.77 -0.82 -6.48
CA ASN A 61 9.94 -1.75 -7.60
C ASN A 61 8.82 -1.62 -8.64
N LYS A 62 7.57 -1.45 -8.20
CA LYS A 62 6.44 -1.25 -9.11
C LYS A 62 6.49 0.09 -9.84
N LEU A 63 6.91 1.16 -9.17
CA LEU A 63 7.11 2.45 -9.83
C LEU A 63 8.28 2.38 -10.81
N TRP A 64 9.38 1.73 -10.43
CA TRP A 64 10.56 1.51 -11.26
C TRP A 64 10.19 0.80 -12.56
N ALA A 65 9.52 -0.35 -12.46
CA ALA A 65 9.01 -1.07 -13.63
C ALA A 65 8.10 -0.17 -14.48
N LYS A 66 7.14 0.53 -13.86
CA LYS A 66 6.21 1.41 -14.58
C LYS A 66 6.90 2.55 -15.36
N TYR A 67 7.95 3.16 -14.82
CA TYR A 67 8.70 4.20 -15.51
C TYR A 67 9.67 3.61 -16.54
N GLY A 68 10.28 2.46 -16.26
CA GLY A 68 11.14 1.74 -17.20
C GLY A 68 10.40 1.28 -18.45
N GLU A 69 9.16 0.81 -18.31
CA GLU A 69 8.30 0.43 -19.44
C GLU A 69 8.08 1.58 -20.44
N LYS A 70 8.10 2.84 -19.98
CA LYS A 70 7.92 4.02 -20.85
C LYS A 70 9.15 4.34 -21.70
N LEU A 71 10.28 3.71 -21.42
CA LEU A 71 11.56 3.98 -22.09
C LEU A 71 11.99 2.82 -23.00
N LYS A 72 11.14 1.81 -23.21
CA LYS A 72 11.46 0.62 -24.02
C LYS A 72 11.92 0.94 -25.44
N ASP A 73 11.37 1.98 -26.04
CA ASP A 73 11.67 2.39 -27.42
C ASP A 73 12.64 3.58 -27.50
N GLU A 74 13.14 4.07 -26.36
CA GLU A 74 14.08 5.19 -26.30
C GLU A 74 15.52 4.71 -26.17
N VAL A 75 16.48 5.46 -26.71
CA VAL A 75 17.90 5.24 -26.40
C VAL A 75 18.13 5.60 -24.93
N VAL A 76 18.37 4.59 -24.10
CA VAL A 76 18.56 4.76 -22.66
C VAL A 76 19.98 5.23 -22.36
N THR A 77 20.08 6.31 -21.60
CA THR A 77 21.31 6.88 -21.05
C THR A 77 21.20 6.98 -19.53
N MET A 78 22.31 7.03 -18.79
CA MET A 78 22.33 7.24 -17.34
C MET A 78 21.66 8.56 -16.95
N GLU A 79 21.84 9.61 -17.75
CA GLU A 79 21.12 10.87 -17.56
C GLU A 79 19.61 10.73 -17.73
N ILE A 80 19.15 9.92 -18.70
CA ILE A 80 17.72 9.62 -18.86
C ILE A 80 17.21 8.82 -17.66
N ILE A 81 17.94 7.80 -17.20
CA ILE A 81 17.58 7.01 -16.01
C ILE A 81 17.47 7.94 -14.80
N PHE A 82 18.46 8.79 -14.56
CA PHE A 82 18.45 9.69 -13.42
C PHE A 82 17.29 10.69 -13.48
N ASN A 83 17.13 11.41 -14.59
CA ASN A 83 16.17 12.51 -14.69
C ASN A 83 14.72 12.04 -14.92
N LYS A 84 14.51 11.02 -15.78
CA LYS A 84 13.17 10.55 -16.15
C LYS A 84 12.64 9.44 -15.24
N ILE A 85 13.51 8.63 -14.63
CA ILE A 85 13.11 7.53 -13.75
C ILE A 85 13.38 7.89 -12.28
N TRP A 86 14.65 7.94 -11.88
CA TRP A 86 15.06 7.98 -10.47
C TRP A 86 14.49 9.20 -9.74
N SER A 87 14.75 10.41 -10.23
CA SER A 87 14.27 11.65 -9.63
C SER A 87 12.74 11.66 -9.50
N ARG A 88 12.02 11.23 -10.54
CA ARG A 88 10.56 11.14 -10.55
C ARG A 88 10.02 10.12 -9.55
N ILE A 89 10.72 9.01 -9.36
CA ILE A 89 10.36 7.99 -8.38
C ILE A 89 10.61 8.50 -6.97
N CYS A 90 11.75 9.14 -6.69
CA CYS A 90 12.04 9.73 -5.38
C CYS A 90 10.95 10.72 -4.96
N ASP A 91 10.59 11.65 -5.84
CA ASP A 91 9.51 12.62 -5.58
C ASP A 91 8.17 11.92 -5.32
N LYS A 92 7.87 10.89 -6.12
CA LYS A 92 6.61 10.17 -6.00
C LYS A 92 6.52 9.38 -4.71
N LEU A 93 7.60 8.69 -4.34
CA LEU A 93 7.70 7.92 -3.11
C LEU A 93 7.63 8.80 -1.88
N LYS A 94 8.35 9.93 -1.87
CA LYS A 94 8.27 10.92 -0.79
C LYS A 94 6.84 11.43 -0.63
N SER A 95 6.17 11.78 -1.72
CA SER A 95 4.77 12.21 -1.71
C SER A 95 3.81 11.11 -1.24
N ILE A 96 4.03 9.86 -1.64
CA ILE A 96 3.23 8.71 -1.18
C ILE A 96 3.39 8.52 0.32
N ASN A 97 4.63 8.50 0.82
CA ASN A 97 4.94 8.32 2.22
C ASN A 97 4.31 9.43 3.07
N GLN A 98 4.54 10.70 2.72
CA GLN A 98 3.97 11.84 3.46
C GLN A 98 2.44 11.83 3.48
N LYS A 99 1.78 11.55 2.34
CA LYS A 99 0.31 11.49 2.30
C LYS A 99 -0.25 10.35 3.15
N PHE A 100 0.48 9.24 3.25
CA PHE A 100 0.09 8.14 4.13
C PHE A 100 0.24 8.53 5.59
N LEU A 101 1.42 9.02 6.00
CA LEU A 101 1.71 9.44 7.37
C LEU A 101 0.76 10.54 7.88
N ASP A 102 0.45 11.52 7.04
CA ASP A 102 -0.48 12.61 7.38
C ASP A 102 -1.95 12.15 7.39
N GLY A 103 -2.24 10.90 7.04
CA GLY A 103 -3.60 10.38 6.89
C GLY A 103 -4.40 11.02 5.75
N LYS A 104 -3.75 11.73 4.83
CA LYS A 104 -4.38 12.43 3.69
C LYS A 104 -4.60 11.51 2.48
N MET A 105 -4.07 10.30 2.51
CA MET A 105 -4.24 9.33 1.44
C MET A 105 -5.67 8.79 1.41
N GLN A 106 -6.25 8.67 0.22
CA GLN A 106 -7.57 8.05 0.05
C GLN A 106 -7.53 6.56 0.35
N LEU A 107 -8.56 6.03 1.01
CA LEU A 107 -8.67 4.61 1.40
C LEU A 107 -8.60 3.67 0.20
N LYS A 108 -9.25 4.01 -0.92
CA LYS A 108 -9.15 3.28 -2.21
C LYS A 108 -7.72 3.16 -2.72
N LYS A 109 -6.88 4.16 -2.42
CA LYS A 109 -5.46 4.11 -2.80
C LYS A 109 -4.69 3.20 -1.84
N VAL A 110 -5.06 3.15 -0.57
CA VAL A 110 -4.54 2.18 0.39
C VAL A 110 -4.90 0.75 -0.04
N ASP A 111 -6.11 0.50 -0.52
CA ASP A 111 -6.51 -0.81 -1.04
C ASP A 111 -5.63 -1.26 -2.21
N LYS A 112 -5.20 -0.33 -3.07
CA LYS A 112 -4.24 -0.64 -4.14
C LYS A 112 -2.88 -1.06 -3.62
N PHE A 113 -2.46 -0.56 -2.46
CA PHE A 113 -1.24 -0.99 -1.78
C PHE A 113 -1.44 -2.35 -1.11
N LEU A 114 -2.51 -2.54 -0.35
CA LEU A 114 -2.87 -3.83 0.25
C LEU A 114 -2.99 -4.95 -0.78
N ASN A 115 -3.56 -4.67 -1.96
CA ASN A 115 -3.63 -5.63 -3.06
C ASN A 115 -2.25 -6.11 -3.56
N MET A 116 -1.17 -5.37 -3.29
CA MET A 116 0.20 -5.83 -3.60
C MET A 116 0.75 -6.77 -2.53
N PHE A 117 0.27 -6.64 -1.30
CA PHE A 117 0.67 -7.43 -0.12
C PHE A 117 -0.46 -8.40 0.28
N ASN A 118 -1.10 -9.12 -0.63
CA ASN A 118 -2.13 -10.13 -0.29
C ASN A 118 -3.41 -9.64 0.41
N LYS A 119 -3.87 -8.39 0.20
CA LYS A 119 -5.16 -7.79 0.64
C LYS A 119 -5.42 -7.69 2.14
N THR A 120 -4.90 -8.60 2.95
CA THR A 120 -5.11 -8.70 4.39
C THR A 120 -3.82 -8.54 5.19
N ASP A 121 -2.67 -8.40 4.52
CA ASP A 121 -1.38 -8.22 5.18
C ASP A 121 -1.14 -6.74 5.51
N TYR A 122 -1.74 -6.30 6.61
CA TYR A 122 -1.53 -4.95 7.13
C TYR A 122 -0.14 -4.77 7.74
N ASP A 123 0.51 -5.86 8.13
CA ASP A 123 1.83 -5.82 8.75
C ASP A 123 2.89 -5.61 7.65
N ALA A 124 2.77 -6.28 6.51
CA ALA A 124 3.58 -5.95 5.32
C ALA A 124 3.36 -4.51 4.82
N LEU A 125 2.12 -3.99 4.90
CA LEU A 125 1.85 -2.58 4.60
C LEU A 125 2.59 -1.65 5.58
N GLU A 126 2.56 -1.96 6.87
CA GLU A 126 3.26 -1.18 7.90
C GLU A 126 4.78 -1.23 7.70
N GLU A 127 5.35 -2.42 7.44
CA GLU A 127 6.77 -2.60 7.15
C GLU A 127 7.22 -1.81 5.92
N GLU A 128 6.43 -1.83 4.84
CA GLU A 128 6.72 -1.08 3.62
C GLU A 128 6.79 0.43 3.91
N PHE A 129 5.80 0.99 4.60
CA PHE A 129 5.79 2.42 4.93
C PHE A 129 6.80 2.78 6.02
N MET A 130 7.20 1.84 6.88
CA MET A 130 8.30 2.01 7.82
C MET A 130 9.64 2.11 7.08
N LEU A 131 9.87 1.26 6.07
CA LEU A 131 11.05 1.33 5.22
C LEU A 131 11.12 2.69 4.49
N LEU A 132 10.02 3.14 3.88
CA LEU A 132 9.96 4.46 3.26
C LEU A 132 10.20 5.60 4.27
N SER A 133 9.68 5.46 5.49
CA SER A 133 9.88 6.44 6.55
C SER A 133 11.33 6.51 7.00
N ARG A 134 12.03 5.38 7.16
CA ARG A 134 13.47 5.35 7.44
C ARG A 134 14.28 5.97 6.31
N TYR A 135 13.89 5.73 5.07
CA TYR A 135 14.61 6.24 3.90
C TYR A 135 14.47 7.77 3.73
N PHE A 136 13.29 8.35 3.99
CA PHE A 136 13.05 9.78 3.73
C PHE A 136 13.22 10.72 4.93
N ASN A 137 13.34 10.20 6.16
CA ASN A 137 13.42 11.02 7.37
C ASN A 137 14.78 10.88 8.04
N SER A 138 15.29 11.98 8.61
CA SER A 138 16.47 11.92 9.47
C SER A 138 16.17 11.15 10.76
N GLN A 139 17.23 10.76 11.49
CA GLN A 139 17.08 10.10 12.78
C GLN A 139 16.22 10.90 13.78
N THR A 140 16.29 12.23 13.73
CA THR A 140 15.49 13.14 14.57
C THR A 140 14.01 13.19 14.17
N GLN A 141 13.70 13.03 12.89
CA GLN A 141 12.33 13.03 12.35
C GLN A 141 11.66 11.65 12.43
N LEU A 142 12.45 10.57 12.47
CA LEU A 142 11.96 9.19 12.41
C LEU A 142 11.01 8.86 13.57
N GLY A 143 11.23 9.41 14.77
CA GLY A 143 10.35 9.20 15.92
C GLY A 143 8.93 9.72 15.68
N GLU A 144 8.78 10.91 15.10
CA GLU A 144 7.47 11.48 14.76
C GLU A 144 6.83 10.72 13.59
N ALA A 145 7.60 10.39 12.55
CA ALA A 145 7.13 9.62 11.41
C ALA A 145 6.58 8.24 11.84
N THR A 146 7.26 7.55 12.77
CA THR A 146 6.83 6.26 13.30
C THR A 146 5.50 6.37 14.07
N LYS A 147 5.31 7.43 14.87
CA LYS A 147 4.04 7.69 15.56
C LYS A 147 2.90 7.92 14.57
N LYS A 148 3.13 8.77 13.55
CA LYS A 148 2.15 9.05 12.48
C LYS A 148 1.79 7.80 11.67
N LEU A 149 2.79 6.95 11.41
CA LEU A 149 2.61 5.66 10.76
C LEU A 149 1.66 4.77 11.57
N GLY A 150 1.92 4.58 12.86
CA GLY A 150 1.07 3.75 13.73
C GLY A 150 -0.38 4.24 13.79
N VAL A 151 -0.60 5.56 13.87
CA VAL A 151 -1.96 6.14 13.80
C VAL A 151 -2.63 5.83 12.46
N SER A 152 -1.91 5.98 11.35
CA SER A 152 -2.46 5.72 10.01
C SER A 152 -2.78 4.25 9.80
N ILE A 153 -1.91 3.34 10.26
CA ILE A 153 -2.14 1.89 10.21
C ILE A 153 -3.36 1.49 11.04
N LYS A 154 -3.49 2.02 12.27
CA LYS A 154 -4.69 1.78 13.10
C LYS A 154 -5.96 2.19 12.37
N LYS A 155 -5.99 3.39 11.76
CA LYS A 155 -7.15 3.88 11.00
C LYS A 155 -7.44 3.05 9.76
N VAL A 156 -6.41 2.57 9.06
CA VAL A 156 -6.57 1.66 7.91
C VAL A 156 -7.14 0.29 8.35
N LYS A 157 -6.70 -0.25 9.49
CA LYS A 157 -7.28 -1.47 10.08
C LYS A 157 -8.76 -1.24 10.45
N SER A 158 -9.10 -0.09 11.04
CA SER A 158 -10.49 0.29 11.34
C SER A 158 -11.36 0.50 10.09
N TYR A 159 -10.80 0.99 8.98
CA TYR A 159 -11.52 1.10 7.71
C TYR A 159 -12.09 -0.25 7.25
N LYS A 160 -11.32 -1.34 7.40
CA LYS A 160 -11.79 -2.69 7.05
C LYS A 160 -12.98 -3.13 7.91
N GLN A 161 -12.91 -2.88 9.22
CA GLN A 161 -14.02 -3.17 10.14
C GLN A 161 -15.29 -2.42 9.73
N LEU A 162 -15.16 -1.14 9.38
CA LEU A 162 -16.29 -0.32 8.90
C LEU A 162 -16.86 -0.85 7.58
N PHE A 163 -16.00 -1.26 6.65
CA PHE A 163 -16.45 -1.84 5.39
C PHE A 163 -17.19 -3.16 5.60
N ASP A 164 -16.76 -4.00 6.54
CA ASP A 164 -17.46 -5.22 6.91
C ASP A 164 -18.82 -4.93 7.59
N ALA A 165 -18.87 -3.95 8.50
CA ALA A 165 -20.11 -3.50 9.13
C ALA A 165 -21.10 -2.96 8.10
N TRP A 166 -20.63 -2.19 7.11
CA TRP A 166 -21.48 -1.70 6.03
C TRP A 166 -22.08 -2.84 5.19
N GLN A 167 -21.30 -3.87 4.87
CA GLN A 167 -21.82 -5.05 4.17
C GLN A 167 -22.80 -5.86 5.04
N ALA A 168 -22.57 -5.95 6.35
CA ALA A 168 -23.51 -6.57 7.27
C ALA A 168 -24.84 -5.80 7.29
N ALA A 169 -24.80 -4.46 7.34
CA ALA A 169 -25.99 -3.63 7.28
C ALA A 169 -26.78 -3.84 5.98
N GLN A 170 -26.09 -3.98 4.84
CA GLN A 170 -26.72 -4.30 3.56
C GLN A 170 -27.44 -5.66 3.59
N ALA A 171 -26.81 -6.69 4.15
CA ALA A 171 -27.40 -8.02 4.21
C ALA A 171 -28.65 -8.05 5.12
N ILE A 172 -28.62 -7.34 6.25
CA ILE A 172 -29.78 -7.21 7.14
C ILE A 172 -30.92 -6.47 6.47
N GLU A 173 -30.65 -5.35 5.80
CA GLU A 173 -31.70 -4.57 5.13
C GLU A 173 -32.36 -5.37 4.00
N GLU A 174 -31.57 -6.16 3.26
CA GLU A 174 -32.12 -7.05 2.23
C GLU A 174 -33.00 -8.15 2.83
N LEU A 175 -32.54 -8.78 3.92
CA LEU A 175 -33.32 -9.75 4.67
C LEU A 175 -34.64 -9.13 5.19
N GLN A 176 -34.58 -7.93 5.78
CA GLN A 176 -35.74 -7.20 6.28
C GLN A 176 -36.78 -7.02 5.18
N LYS A 177 -36.35 -6.61 3.99
CA LYS A 177 -37.23 -6.40 2.82
C LYS A 177 -37.88 -7.69 2.35
N VAL A 178 -37.08 -8.74 2.15
CA VAL A 178 -37.57 -10.03 1.63
C VAL A 178 -38.52 -10.72 2.61
N MET A 179 -38.22 -10.64 3.91
CA MET A 179 -39.04 -11.24 4.95
C MET A 179 -40.26 -10.39 5.35
N GLY A 180 -40.35 -9.14 4.91
CA GLY A 180 -41.40 -8.21 5.33
C GLY A 180 -41.37 -7.91 6.83
N LEU A 181 -40.19 -7.76 7.44
CA LEU A 181 -40.06 -7.50 8.88
C LEU A 181 -40.43 -6.04 9.21
N GLU A 182 -41.42 -5.86 10.07
CA GLU A 182 -41.95 -4.54 10.49
C GLU A 182 -41.27 -3.97 11.75
N GLY A 183 -40.25 -4.65 12.28
CA GLY A 183 -39.49 -4.18 13.45
C GLY A 183 -38.70 -2.89 13.18
N ASP A 184 -38.10 -2.32 14.23
CA ASP A 184 -37.23 -1.14 14.12
C ASP A 184 -35.81 -1.54 13.67
N PHE A 185 -35.41 -1.09 12.48
CA PHE A 185 -34.08 -1.26 11.90
C PHE A 185 -33.33 0.07 11.71
N SER A 186 -33.79 1.14 12.36
CA SER A 186 -33.25 2.49 12.19
C SER A 186 -31.75 2.56 12.46
N GLU A 187 -31.25 1.82 13.46
CA GLU A 187 -29.81 1.77 13.77
C GLU A 187 -28.98 1.19 12.61
N VAL A 188 -29.45 0.11 11.98
CA VAL A 188 -28.78 -0.53 10.85
C VAL A 188 -28.75 0.39 9.64
N GLN A 189 -29.87 1.05 9.36
CA GLN A 189 -30.00 2.03 8.26
C GLN A 189 -29.06 3.22 8.49
N ASN A 190 -29.05 3.77 9.69
CA ASN A 190 -28.16 4.86 10.07
C ASN A 190 -26.68 4.47 9.90
N ILE A 191 -26.27 3.28 10.37
CA ILE A 191 -24.88 2.79 10.18
C ILE A 191 -24.55 2.68 8.69
N LYS A 192 -25.45 2.13 7.88
CA LYS A 192 -25.25 2.00 6.43
C LYS A 192 -25.09 3.36 5.75
N GLU A 193 -25.90 4.35 6.11
CA GLU A 193 -25.84 5.71 5.56
C GLU A 193 -24.55 6.42 5.96
N ILE A 194 -24.20 6.36 7.25
CA ILE A 194 -22.99 6.95 7.83
C ILE A 194 -21.72 6.40 7.17
N ILE A 195 -21.68 5.08 6.90
CA ILE A 195 -20.54 4.40 6.25
C ILE A 195 -20.68 4.41 4.70
N GLY A 196 -21.76 4.98 4.15
CA GLY A 196 -22.24 4.81 2.78
C GLY A 196 -21.22 4.97 1.63
N GLY A 197 -21.66 4.55 0.44
CA GLY A 197 -20.90 4.09 -0.76
C GLY A 197 -19.86 4.99 -1.43
N LYS A 198 -19.25 5.94 -0.72
CA LYS A 198 -18.04 6.67 -1.15
C LYS A 198 -16.96 6.68 -0.07
N PHE A 199 -17.08 5.85 0.97
CA PHE A 199 -16.09 5.79 2.05
C PHE A 199 -14.68 5.47 1.55
N GLU A 200 -14.55 4.61 0.52
CA GLU A 200 -13.27 4.36 -0.16
C GLU A 200 -12.62 5.63 -0.76
N ARG A 201 -13.39 6.68 -1.06
CA ARG A 201 -12.87 7.95 -1.62
C ARG A 201 -12.41 8.93 -0.54
N GLN A 202 -12.74 8.66 0.72
CA GLN A 202 -12.34 9.48 1.85
C GLN A 202 -10.87 9.23 2.22
N ALA A 203 -10.28 10.19 2.92
CA ALA A 203 -8.91 10.10 3.39
C ALA A 203 -8.82 9.25 4.68
N ILE A 204 -7.67 8.62 4.96
CA ILE A 204 -7.45 7.82 6.18
C ILE A 204 -7.87 8.58 7.44
N ASN A 205 -7.62 9.88 7.51
CA ASN A 205 -7.93 10.70 8.68
C ASN A 205 -9.44 10.86 8.95
N SER A 206 -10.31 10.61 7.98
CA SER A 206 -11.77 10.68 8.14
C SER A 206 -12.32 9.51 8.96
N VAL A 207 -11.55 8.43 9.14
CA VAL A 207 -11.89 7.34 10.05
C VAL A 207 -11.83 7.89 11.47
N SER A 208 -13.02 8.12 12.05
CA SER A 208 -13.21 8.67 13.40
C SER A 208 -13.68 7.59 14.37
N ASP A 209 -13.43 7.80 15.67
CA ASP A 209 -13.82 6.83 16.69
C ASP A 209 -15.33 6.63 16.77
N ASN A 210 -16.12 7.65 16.45
CA ASN A 210 -17.57 7.54 16.38
C ASN A 210 -18.03 6.58 15.27
N LEU A 211 -17.38 6.66 14.09
CA LEU A 211 -17.66 5.71 13.01
C LEU A 211 -17.32 4.29 13.45
N VAL A 212 -16.14 4.10 14.05
CA VAL A 212 -15.69 2.77 14.53
C VAL A 212 -16.68 2.20 15.55
N ARG A 213 -17.12 3.00 16.52
CA ARG A 213 -18.14 2.58 17.50
C ARG A 213 -19.48 2.21 16.84
N ALA A 214 -19.90 2.95 15.81
CA ALA A 214 -21.11 2.61 15.08
C ALA A 214 -20.95 1.26 14.34
N GLY A 215 -19.78 0.99 13.75
CA GLY A 215 -19.48 -0.29 13.10
C GLY A 215 -19.42 -1.48 14.07
N GLU A 216 -19.02 -1.26 15.33
CA GLU A 216 -18.97 -2.32 16.36
C GLU A 216 -20.33 -2.97 16.62
N LEU A 217 -21.44 -2.26 16.40
CA LEU A 217 -22.80 -2.80 16.56
C LEU A 217 -23.06 -3.98 15.60
N LEU A 218 -22.35 -4.04 14.47
CA LEU A 218 -22.52 -5.08 13.45
C LEU A 218 -21.34 -6.05 13.36
N LYS A 219 -20.37 -5.96 14.28
CA LYS A 219 -19.14 -6.77 14.23
C LYS A 219 -19.38 -8.28 14.28
N ASP A 220 -20.43 -8.68 14.98
CA ASP A 220 -20.78 -10.08 15.19
C ASP A 220 -21.39 -10.70 13.93
N ILE A 221 -21.73 -9.88 12.91
CA ILE A 221 -22.16 -10.34 11.60
C ILE A 221 -20.91 -10.45 10.71
N ASP A 222 -20.07 -11.41 11.08
CA ASP A 222 -18.85 -11.75 10.36
C ASP A 222 -19.16 -12.23 8.92
N PRO A 223 -18.13 -12.42 8.06
CA PRO A 223 -18.34 -12.88 6.69
C PRO A 223 -19.14 -14.19 6.57
N LYS A 224 -19.02 -15.11 7.52
CA LYS A 224 -19.72 -16.39 7.50
C LYS A 224 -21.21 -16.20 7.81
N ARG A 225 -21.52 -15.48 8.90
CA ARG A 225 -22.91 -15.16 9.27
C ARG A 225 -23.60 -14.32 8.20
N ARG A 226 -22.90 -13.33 7.64
CA ARG A 226 -23.37 -12.55 6.49
C ARG A 226 -23.70 -13.44 5.29
N SER A 227 -22.83 -14.39 4.94
CA SER A 227 -23.11 -15.35 3.87
C SER A 227 -24.35 -16.20 4.16
N CYS A 228 -24.55 -16.64 5.40
CA CYS A 228 -25.77 -17.34 5.80
C CYS A 228 -27.03 -16.47 5.62
N LEU A 229 -26.97 -15.19 6.03
CA LEU A 229 -28.08 -14.26 5.84
C LEU A 229 -28.40 -14.09 4.36
N THR A 230 -27.38 -13.83 3.52
CA THR A 230 -27.56 -13.70 2.07
C THR A 230 -28.15 -14.96 1.46
N THR A 231 -27.63 -16.14 1.79
CA THR A 231 -28.14 -17.42 1.27
C THR A 231 -29.59 -17.65 1.68
N PHE A 232 -29.92 -17.37 2.95
CA PHE A 232 -31.29 -17.48 3.46
C PHE A 232 -32.24 -16.54 2.71
N THR A 233 -31.82 -15.30 2.49
CA THR A 233 -32.60 -14.32 1.72
C THR A 233 -32.82 -14.78 0.28
N GLU A 234 -31.80 -15.35 -0.36
CA GLU A 234 -31.90 -15.88 -1.73
C GLU A 234 -32.81 -17.11 -1.84
N CYS A 235 -32.90 -17.95 -0.81
CA CYS A 235 -33.75 -19.14 -0.79
C CYS A 235 -35.08 -18.93 -0.07
N PHE A 236 -35.47 -17.69 0.22
CA PHE A 236 -36.63 -17.38 1.04
C PHE A 236 -37.95 -17.94 0.48
N ASP A 237 -38.11 -17.97 -0.85
CA ASP A 237 -39.28 -18.59 -1.50
C ASP A 237 -39.41 -20.09 -1.18
N LEU A 238 -38.28 -20.80 -1.18
CA LEU A 238 -38.24 -22.22 -0.81
C LEU A 238 -38.59 -22.41 0.67
N VAL A 239 -38.05 -21.56 1.55
CA VAL A 239 -38.37 -21.60 2.99
C VAL A 239 -39.85 -21.35 3.23
N THR A 240 -40.43 -20.37 2.53
CA THR A 240 -41.87 -20.05 2.59
C THR A 240 -42.69 -21.25 2.11
N TRP A 241 -42.34 -21.82 0.96
CA TRP A 241 -43.00 -23.02 0.43
C TRP A 241 -42.91 -24.21 1.41
N LEU A 242 -41.76 -24.46 2.02
CA LEU A 242 -41.56 -25.53 3.00
C LEU A 242 -42.46 -25.32 4.23
N ARG A 243 -42.52 -24.08 4.74
CA ARG A 243 -43.37 -23.72 5.90
C ARG A 243 -44.86 -23.93 5.60
N GLU A 244 -45.28 -23.68 4.36
CA GLU A 244 -46.67 -23.83 3.94
C GLU A 244 -47.03 -25.29 3.60
N SER A 245 -46.07 -26.07 3.10
CA SER A 245 -46.29 -27.42 2.58
C SER A 245 -46.05 -28.53 3.59
N ILE A 246 -45.22 -28.29 4.61
CA ILE A 246 -44.89 -29.26 5.66
C ILE A 246 -45.58 -28.80 6.96
N LYS A 247 -46.71 -29.43 7.29
CA LYS A 247 -47.40 -29.29 8.59
C LYS A 247 -46.85 -30.28 9.61
#